data_AF-A0A949FVS6-F1
#
_entry.id   AF-A0A949FVS6-F1
#
_cell.length_a   1.000
_cell.length_b   1.000
_cell.length_c   1.000
_cell.angle_alpha   90.00
_cell.angle_beta   90.00
_cell.angle_gamma   90.00
#
_symmetry.space_group_name_H-M   'P 1'
#
loop_
_entity.id
_entity.type
_entity.pdbx_description
1 polymer ?
#
loop_
_entity_poly.entity_id
_entity_poly.type
_entity_poly.pdbx_seq_one_letter_code
_entity_poly.pdbx_strand_id
1 'polypeptide(L)'
;MNTASPSSPGTAPGPQRALLRRLFEAAVASAQPEICVPAHLPKIEELPSLGRGRVVVIGAGKASAAMTQALEAHYADWPGQLEGLV
;
A
#
# COMPACT_ATOMS: atom_id res chain seq x y z
N MET A 1 -48.53 -35.08 10.79
CA MET A 1 -48.50 -33.96 9.83
C MET A 1 -47.50 -32.93 10.34
N ASN A 2 -46.24 -33.02 9.90
CA ASN A 2 -45.28 -31.92 10.01
C ASN A 2 -44.22 -32.13 8.91
N THR A 3 -44.29 -31.36 7.83
CA THR A 3 -43.31 -31.36 6.74
C THR A 3 -42.40 -30.16 6.94
N ALA A 4 -41.20 -30.38 7.46
CA ALA A 4 -40.16 -29.36 7.55
C ALA A 4 -39.67 -29.01 6.13
N SER A 5 -39.87 -27.76 5.72
CA SER A 5 -39.28 -27.19 4.51
C SER A 5 -37.75 -27.16 4.59
N PRO A 6 -37.01 -27.46 3.51
CA PRO A 6 -35.56 -27.36 3.52
C PRO A 6 -35.13 -25.88 3.50
N SER A 7 -34.31 -25.51 4.47
CA SER A 7 -33.65 -24.20 4.57
C SER A 7 -32.72 -23.97 3.37
N SER A 8 -32.92 -22.86 2.65
CA SER A 8 -32.13 -22.43 1.49
C SER A 8 -30.62 -22.37 1.80
N PRO A 9 -29.74 -22.88 0.92
CA PRO A 9 -28.30 -22.74 1.08
C PRO A 9 -27.92 -21.26 0.95
N GLY A 10 -27.10 -20.77 1.88
CA GLY A 10 -26.60 -19.39 1.89
C GLY A 10 -25.98 -19.02 0.55
N THR A 11 -26.51 -17.97 -0.06
CA THR A 11 -26.20 -17.49 -1.41
C THR A 11 -24.70 -17.19 -1.57
N ALA A 12 -23.96 -18.11 -2.18
CA ALA A 12 -22.62 -17.81 -2.68
C ALA A 12 -22.71 -16.63 -3.66
N PRO A 13 -21.82 -15.63 -3.59
CA PRO A 13 -21.86 -14.51 -4.52
C PRO A 13 -21.75 -15.02 -5.96
N GLY A 14 -22.67 -14.58 -6.82
CA GLY A 14 -22.66 -14.96 -8.23
C GLY A 14 -21.32 -14.62 -8.91
N PRO A 15 -20.96 -15.31 -10.02
CA PRO A 15 -19.65 -15.21 -10.64
C PRO A 15 -19.26 -13.77 -11.04
N GLN A 16 -20.24 -12.93 -11.40
CA GLN A 16 -20.03 -11.51 -11.70
C GLN A 16 -19.62 -10.72 -10.46
N ARG A 17 -20.29 -10.96 -9.31
CA ARG A 17 -19.95 -10.30 -8.04
C ARG A 17 -18.56 -10.72 -7.57
N ALA A 18 -18.22 -11.99 -7.72
CA ALA A 18 -16.89 -12.49 -7.38
C ALA A 18 -15.80 -11.84 -8.26
N LEU A 19 -16.03 -11.74 -9.57
CA LEU A 19 -15.12 -11.06 -10.49
C LEU A 19 -14.93 -9.58 -10.13
N LEU A 20 -16.02 -8.84 -9.93
CA LEU A 20 -15.97 -7.42 -9.57
C LEU A 20 -15.25 -7.18 -8.24
N ARG A 21 -15.45 -8.06 -7.26
CA ARG A 21 -14.74 -7.96 -5.97
C ARG A 21 -13.24 -8.18 -6.14
N ARG A 22 -12.82 -9.16 -6.95
CA ARG A 22 -11.40 -9.38 -7.25
C ARG A 22 -10.76 -8.18 -7.96
N LEU A 23 -11.47 -7.58 -8.91
CA LEU A 23 -10.99 -6.37 -9.59
C LEU A 23 -10.84 -5.20 -8.61
N PHE A 24 -11.79 -5.03 -7.69
CA PHE A 24 -11.72 -4.02 -6.64
C PHE A 24 -10.53 -4.27 -5.69
N GLU A 25 -10.36 -5.51 -5.22
CA GLU A 25 -9.24 -5.90 -4.36
C GLU A 25 -7.89 -5.63 -5.04
N ALA A 26 -7.76 -5.94 -6.34
CA ALA A 26 -6.56 -5.62 -7.11
C ALA A 26 -6.31 -4.10 -7.22
N ALA A 27 -7.35 -3.31 -7.44
CA ALA A 27 -7.23 -1.85 -7.49
C ALA A 27 -6.80 -1.27 -6.13
N VAL A 28 -7.38 -1.74 -5.03
CA VAL A 28 -6.99 -1.32 -3.67
C VAL A 28 -5.56 -1.75 -3.35
N ALA A 29 -5.15 -2.95 -3.77
CA ALA A 29 -3.79 -3.41 -3.62
C ALA A 29 -2.82 -2.50 -4.38
N SER A 30 -3.11 -2.14 -5.63
CA SER A 30 -2.25 -1.22 -6.41
C SER A 30 -2.11 0.18 -5.80
N ALA A 31 -3.09 0.61 -5.01
CA ALA A 31 -3.08 1.91 -4.34
C ALA A 31 -2.38 1.88 -2.97
N GLN A 32 -1.87 0.73 -2.51
CA GLN A 32 -1.12 0.65 -1.26
C GLN A 32 0.19 1.46 -1.37
N PRO A 33 0.51 2.31 -0.38
CA PRO A 33 1.72 3.13 -0.40
C PRO A 33 3.00 2.33 -0.64
N GLU A 34 3.11 1.14 -0.04
CA GLU A 34 4.25 0.23 -0.20
C GLU A 34 4.48 -0.25 -1.63
N ILE A 35 3.44 -0.23 -2.49
CA ILE A 35 3.52 -0.64 -3.89
C ILE A 35 3.74 0.57 -4.79
N CYS A 36 2.97 1.64 -4.61
CA CYS A 36 2.98 2.77 -5.54
C CYS A 36 4.10 3.78 -5.24
N VAL A 37 4.48 4.00 -3.98
CA VAL A 37 5.46 5.03 -3.60
C VAL A 37 6.88 4.70 -4.09
N PRO A 38 7.43 3.48 -3.88
CA PRO A 38 8.82 3.18 -4.25
C PRO A 38 9.14 3.41 -5.73
N ALA A 39 8.17 3.16 -6.63
CA ALA A 39 8.36 3.34 -8.07
C ALA A 39 8.52 4.81 -8.50
N HIS A 40 8.15 5.75 -7.63
CA HIS A 40 8.25 7.20 -7.87
C HIS A 40 9.37 7.86 -7.08
N LEU A 41 10.08 7.11 -6.24
CA LEU A 41 11.23 7.62 -5.51
C LEU A 41 12.50 7.51 -6.37
N PRO A 42 13.39 8.53 -6.32
CA PRO A 42 14.69 8.43 -6.97
C PRO A 42 15.51 7.30 -6.33
N LYS A 43 16.29 6.59 -7.14
CA LYS A 43 17.20 5.57 -6.61
C LYS A 43 18.36 6.23 -5.88
N ILE A 44 18.89 5.56 -4.87
CA ILE A 44 20.05 6.02 -4.07
C ILE A 44 21.25 6.37 -4.97
N GLU A 45 21.50 5.52 -5.97
CA GLU A 45 22.57 5.69 -6.96
C GLU A 45 22.40 6.89 -7.90
N GLU A 46 21.16 7.36 -8.08
CA GLU A 46 20.82 8.54 -8.90
C GLU A 46 20.96 9.85 -8.11
N LEU A 47 21.28 9.78 -6.81
CA LEU A 47 21.48 10.93 -5.92
C LEU A 47 22.97 11.10 -5.52
N PRO A 48 23.90 11.31 -6.48
CA PRO A 48 25.35 11.35 -6.20
C PRO A 48 25.77 12.52 -5.32
N SER A 49 25.02 13.63 -5.29
CA SER A 49 25.28 14.78 -4.43
C SER A 49 24.88 14.56 -2.97
N LEU A 50 24.09 13.53 -2.67
CA LEU A 50 23.59 13.22 -1.35
C LEU A 50 24.35 12.05 -0.68
N GLY A 51 25.50 11.61 -1.19
CA GLY A 51 26.23 10.42 -0.69
C GLY A 51 26.48 10.34 0.83
N ARG A 52 26.42 11.47 1.56
CA ARG A 52 26.33 11.56 3.04
C ARG A 52 25.34 12.64 3.51
N GLY A 53 24.45 13.07 2.61
CA GLY A 53 23.50 14.15 2.83
C GLY A 53 22.36 13.73 3.77
N ARG A 54 21.61 14.74 4.20
CA ARG A 54 20.42 14.55 5.03
C ARG A 54 19.19 14.47 4.13
N VAL A 55 18.36 13.46 4.38
CA VAL A 55 17.02 13.35 3.80
C VAL A 55 16.02 13.72 4.89
N VAL A 56 15.16 14.71 4.60
CA VAL A 56 14.10 15.15 5.51
C VAL A 56 12.75 14.73 4.92
N VAL A 57 12.01 13.91 5.65
CA VAL A 57 10.69 13.43 5.25
C VAL A 57 9.63 14.30 5.91
N ILE A 58 8.74 14.88 5.10
CA ILE A 58 7.61 15.67 5.60
C ILE A 58 6.33 14.99 5.15
N GLY A 59 5.70 14.29 6.09
CA GLY A 59 4.39 13.70 5.91
C GLY A 59 3.29 14.74 6.10
N ALA A 60 2.30 14.75 5.20
CA ALA A 60 1.08 15.52 5.38
C ALA A 60 -0.13 14.76 4.83
N GLY A 61 -1.22 14.75 5.59
CA GLY A 61 -2.48 14.10 5.21
C GLY A 61 -2.72 12.73 5.83
N LYS A 62 -3.87 12.12 5.53
CA LYS A 62 -4.36 10.92 6.26
C LYS A 62 -3.51 9.67 6.07
N ALA A 63 -2.77 9.59 4.96
CA ALA A 63 -1.91 8.45 4.61
C ALA A 63 -0.42 8.75 4.84
N SER A 64 -0.08 9.91 5.44
CA SER A 64 1.31 10.36 5.57
C SER A 64 2.19 9.33 6.28
N ALA A 65 1.71 8.75 7.38
CA ALA A 65 2.46 7.75 8.13
C ALA A 65 2.79 6.51 7.29
N ALA A 66 1.82 5.98 6.54
CA ALA A 66 2.03 4.81 5.69
C ALA A 66 2.94 5.12 4.48
N MET A 67 2.84 6.33 3.92
CA MET A 67 3.72 6.78 2.85
C MET A 67 5.16 7.00 3.33
N THR A 68 5.34 7.60 4.51
CA THR A 68 6.66 7.75 5.15
C THR A 68 7.28 6.39 5.43
N GLN A 69 6.51 5.44 5.96
CA GLN A 69 7.01 4.09 6.20
C GLN A 69 7.50 3.41 4.91
N ALA A 70 6.77 3.55 3.80
CA ALA A 70 7.18 3.02 2.51
C ALA A 70 8.50 3.66 2.02
N LEU A 71 8.67 4.96 2.27
CA LEU A 71 9.89 5.69 1.94
C LEU A 71 11.07 5.25 2.83
N GLU A 72 10.88 5.15 4.14
CA GLU A 72 11.88 4.64 5.09
C GLU A 72 12.36 3.24 4.70
N ALA A 73 11.44 2.36 4.31
CA ALA A 73 11.77 1.03 3.82
C ALA A 73 12.55 1.07 2.49
N HIS A 74 12.19 1.96 1.57
CA HIS A 74 12.89 2.13 0.29
C HIS A 74 14.33 2.64 0.47
N TYR A 75 14.55 3.52 1.44
CA TYR A 75 15.86 4.10 1.75
C TYR A 75 16.55 3.44 2.95
N ALA A 76 16.21 2.19 3.30
CA ALA A 76 16.80 1.50 4.44
C ALA A 76 18.34 1.37 4.35
N ASP A 77 18.87 1.26 3.13
CA ASP A 77 20.32 1.17 2.87
C ASP A 77 20.99 2.55 2.70
N TRP A 78 20.29 3.64 3.05
CA TRP A 78 20.82 4.99 2.93
C TRP A 78 21.99 5.22 3.89
N PRO A 79 23.17 5.64 3.40
CA PRO A 79 24.36 5.84 4.25
C PRO A 79 24.35 7.16 5.03
N GLY A 80 23.39 8.06 4.75
CA GLY A 80 23.25 9.36 5.41
C GLY A 80 22.17 9.38 6.50
N GLN A 81 21.82 10.58 6.96
CA GLN A 81 20.82 10.77 8.00
C GLN A 81 19.42 10.88 7.38
N LEU A 82 18.50 10.01 7.81
CA LEU A 82 17.08 10.06 7.48
C LEU A 82 16.30 10.55 8.71
N GLU A 83 15.62 11.69 8.60
CA GLU A 83 14.82 12.29 9.68
C GLU A 83 13.50 12.82 9.12
N GLY A 84 12.49 13.04 9.96
CA GLY A 84 11.23 13.57 9.44
C GLY A 84 10.17 13.91 10.48
N LEU A 85 9.12 14.56 9.98
CA LEU A 85 7.90 14.92 10.70
C LEU A 85 6.71 14.40 9.90
N VAL A 86 5.73 13.80 10.58
CA VAL A 86 4.53 13.20 9.99
C VAL A 86 3.27 13.78 10.63
#